data_AF-A0A965VM54-F1
#
_entry.id   AF-A0A965VM54-F1
#
_cell.length_a   1.000
_cell.length_b   1.000
_cell.length_c   1.000
_cell.angle_alpha   90.00
_cell.angle_beta   90.00
_cell.angle_gamma   90.00
#
_symmetry.space_group_name_H-M   'P 1'
#
loop_
_entity.id
_entity.type
_entity.pdbx_description
1 polymer ?
#
loop_
_entity_poly.entity_id
_entity_poly.type
_entity_poly.pdbx_seq_one_letter_code
_entity_poly.pdbx_strand_id
1 'polypeptide(L)'
;MRSFDDPQHIIAEFLLQIKAVRLQPQNPFTWASGLKSPIYCDNRKTLSYPKIRNYIRQQFVQHITLNMAKPDVIAGIATGGIPMGVLVAQELGLPFIYVRSEAKKHGLSNIIEG
;
A
#
# COMPACT_ATOMS: atom_id res chain seq x y z
N MET A 1 -12.47 -25.35 3.26
CA MET A 1 -11.27 -25.24 2.39
C MET A 1 -11.31 -23.85 1.79
N ARG A 2 -10.34 -22.96 2.02
CA ARG A 2 -10.32 -21.64 1.36
C ARG A 2 -10.08 -21.88 -0.14
N SER A 3 -10.87 -21.23 -0.99
CA SER A 3 -10.65 -21.26 -2.43
C SER A 3 -9.31 -20.58 -2.72
N PHE A 4 -8.46 -21.19 -3.53
CA PHE A 4 -7.19 -20.58 -3.95
C PHE A 4 -7.37 -19.35 -4.86
N ASP A 5 -8.61 -19.06 -5.25
CA ASP A 5 -8.98 -17.91 -6.08
C ASP A 5 -9.40 -16.67 -5.26
N ASP A 6 -9.24 -16.68 -3.92
CA ASP A 6 -9.58 -15.51 -3.12
C ASP A 6 -8.57 -14.35 -3.35
N PRO A 7 -9.01 -13.08 -3.27
CA PRO A 7 -8.14 -11.94 -3.56
C PRO A 7 -6.89 -11.87 -2.66
N GLN A 8 -6.97 -12.33 -1.42
CA GLN A 8 -5.84 -12.33 -0.50
C GLN A 8 -4.77 -13.33 -0.95
N HIS A 9 -5.18 -14.50 -1.45
CA HIS A 9 -4.29 -15.52 -2.00
C HIS A 9 -3.57 -14.99 -3.25
N ILE A 10 -4.32 -14.44 -4.21
CA ILE A 10 -3.77 -13.89 -5.46
C ILE A 10 -2.77 -12.77 -5.17
N ILE A 11 -3.08 -11.86 -4.22
CA ILE A 11 -2.12 -10.80 -3.83
C ILE A 11 -0.86 -11.43 -3.22
N ALA A 12 -1.00 -12.42 -2.33
CA ALA A 12 0.16 -13.08 -1.72
C ALA A 12 1.08 -13.71 -2.78
N GLU A 13 0.52 -14.41 -3.76
CA GLU A 13 1.26 -14.96 -4.90
C GLU A 13 2.01 -13.89 -5.69
N PHE A 14 1.32 -12.79 -6.04
CA PHE A 14 1.95 -11.67 -6.74
C PHE A 14 3.13 -11.09 -5.96
N LEU A 15 2.96 -10.87 -4.65
CA LEU A 15 4.00 -10.30 -3.81
C LEU A 15 5.23 -11.20 -3.69
N LEU A 16 5.03 -12.52 -3.62
CA LEU A 16 6.12 -13.50 -3.62
C LEU A 16 6.81 -13.57 -5.00
N GLN A 17 6.02 -13.60 -6.09
CA GLN A 17 6.52 -13.67 -7.46
C GLN A 17 7.47 -12.51 -7.79
N ILE A 18 7.12 -11.27 -7.42
CA ILE A 18 7.95 -10.09 -7.71
C ILE A 18 9.00 -9.81 -6.63
N LYS A 19 9.13 -10.68 -5.62
CA LYS A 19 10.03 -10.50 -4.47
C LYS A 19 9.79 -9.16 -3.77
N ALA A 20 8.52 -8.73 -3.71
CA ALA A 20 8.05 -7.67 -2.82
C ALA A 20 7.96 -8.20 -1.38
N VAL A 21 7.55 -9.46 -1.22
CA VAL A 21 7.72 -10.22 0.02
C VAL A 21 8.81 -11.27 -0.18
N ARG A 22 9.75 -11.34 0.76
CA ARG A 22 10.80 -12.36 0.79
C ARG A 22 10.75 -13.10 2.11
N LEU A 23 10.79 -14.42 2.04
CA LEU A 23 10.82 -15.31 3.19
C LEU A 23 12.19 -16.00 3.27
N GLN A 24 12.89 -15.84 4.38
CA GLN A 24 14.20 -16.46 4.66
C GLN A 24 14.24 -16.98 6.12
N PRO A 25 13.49 -18.04 6.45
CA PRO A 25 13.40 -18.53 7.83
C PRO A 25 14.74 -19.06 8.38
N GLN A 26 15.60 -19.63 7.52
CA GLN A 26 16.91 -20.15 7.94
C GLN A 26 18.01 -19.08 7.99
N ASN A 27 17.85 -17.96 7.26
CA ASN A 27 18.82 -16.88 7.23
C ASN A 27 18.10 -15.52 7.30
N PRO A 28 17.67 -15.10 8.51
CA PRO A 28 16.78 -13.97 8.68
C PRO A 28 17.45 -12.62 8.38
N PHE A 29 16.63 -11.68 7.93
CA PHE A 29 17.03 -10.28 7.72
C PHE A 29 17.27 -9.60 9.06
N THR A 30 18.21 -8.65 9.12
CA THR A 30 18.34 -7.72 10.24
C THR A 30 17.55 -6.46 9.91
N TRP A 31 16.53 -6.16 10.71
CA TRP A 31 15.79 -4.90 10.59
C TRP A 31 16.56 -3.73 11.22
N ALA A 32 16.13 -2.51 10.94
CA ALA A 32 16.76 -1.30 11.48
C ALA A 32 16.78 -1.24 13.01
N SER A 33 15.84 -1.92 13.68
CA SER A 33 15.82 -2.06 15.14
C SER A 33 16.84 -3.06 15.67
N GLY A 34 17.57 -3.77 14.80
CA GLY A 34 18.44 -4.90 15.14
C GLY A 34 17.72 -6.24 15.22
N LEU A 35 16.38 -6.27 15.18
CA LEU A 35 15.60 -7.50 15.23
C LEU A 35 15.86 -8.38 14.00
N LYS A 36 16.00 -9.69 14.25
CA LYS A 36 16.08 -10.70 13.19
C LYS A 36 14.67 -11.11 12.79
N SER A 37 14.34 -10.98 11.51
CA SER A 37 13.03 -11.33 10.98
C SER A 37 13.16 -12.28 9.79
N PRO A 38 12.37 -13.38 9.75
CA PRO A 38 12.35 -14.29 8.61
C PRO A 38 11.62 -13.69 7.39
N ILE A 39 11.00 -12.51 7.53
CA ILE A 39 10.22 -11.85 6.49
C ILE A 39 10.75 -10.44 6.22
N TYR A 40 10.81 -10.08 4.94
CA TYR A 40 11.06 -8.72 4.49
C TYR A 40 10.01 -8.32 3.46
N CYS A 41 9.43 -7.14 3.63
CA CYS A 41 8.36 -6.61 2.79
C CYS A 41 8.76 -5.25 2.22
N ASP A 42 8.75 -5.11 0.90
CA ASP A 42 8.85 -3.84 0.19
C ASP A 42 7.78 -3.76 -0.91
N ASN A 43 6.56 -3.41 -0.49
CA ASN A 43 5.41 -3.32 -1.39
C ASN A 43 5.49 -2.13 -2.36
N ARG A 44 6.45 -1.21 -2.21
CA ARG A 44 6.66 -0.14 -3.20
C ARG A 44 7.03 -0.71 -4.57
N LYS A 45 7.66 -1.89 -4.59
CA LYS A 45 7.94 -2.64 -5.83
C LYS A 45 6.69 -2.94 -6.64
N THR A 46 5.53 -3.14 -6.01
CA THR A 46 4.28 -3.43 -6.71
C THR A 46 3.94 -2.36 -7.76
N LEU A 47 4.34 -1.10 -7.51
CA LEU A 47 4.13 0.04 -8.40
C LEU A 47 4.85 -0.12 -9.75
N SER A 48 5.95 -0.86 -9.78
CA SER A 48 6.73 -1.16 -10.99
C SER A 48 6.16 -2.30 -11.84
N TYR A 49 5.09 -2.95 -11.39
CA TYR A 49 4.44 -4.06 -12.10
C TYR A 49 2.97 -3.68 -12.41
N PRO A 50 2.67 -3.09 -13.59
CA PRO A 50 1.36 -2.50 -13.86
C PRO A 50 0.17 -3.43 -13.64
N LYS A 51 0.26 -4.71 -14.03
CA LYS A 51 -0.80 -5.70 -13.81
C LYS A 51 -1.10 -5.89 -12.32
N ILE A 52 -0.06 -6.07 -11.51
CA ILE A 52 -0.16 -6.29 -10.06
C ILE A 52 -0.65 -5.02 -9.36
N ARG A 53 -0.06 -3.87 -9.69
CA ARG A 53 -0.47 -2.56 -9.19
C ARG A 53 -1.97 -2.31 -9.42
N ASN A 54 -2.44 -2.52 -10.66
CA ASN A 54 -3.83 -2.28 -11.03
C ASN A 54 -4.77 -3.25 -10.30
N TYR A 55 -4.37 -4.52 -10.14
CA TYR A 55 -5.13 -5.50 -9.36
C TYR A 55 -5.26 -5.08 -7.89
N ILE A 56 -4.17 -4.72 -7.23
CA ILE A 56 -4.18 -4.26 -5.83
C ILE A 56 -5.08 -3.02 -5.67
N ARG A 57 -4.96 -2.04 -6.56
CA ARG A 57 -5.84 -0.86 -6.60
C ARG A 57 -7.31 -1.27 -6.69
N GLN A 58 -7.64 -2.21 -7.58
CA GLN A 58 -9.01 -2.69 -7.73
C GLN A 58 -9.55 -3.32 -6.44
N GLN A 59 -8.73 -4.10 -5.75
CA GLN A 59 -9.10 -4.71 -4.47
C GLN A 59 -9.34 -3.66 -3.38
N PHE A 60 -8.53 -2.59 -3.32
CA PHE A 60 -8.82 -1.46 -2.42
C PHE A 60 -10.17 -0.79 -2.74
N VAL A 61 -10.43 -0.50 -4.01
CA VAL A 61 -11.67 0.16 -4.45
C VAL A 61 -12.89 -0.69 -4.15
N GLN A 62 -12.83 -1.99 -4.44
CA GLN A 62 -13.89 -2.95 -4.11
C GLN A 62 -14.12 -3.02 -2.60
N HIS A 63 -13.05 -3.11 -1.81
CA HIS A 63 -13.16 -3.17 -0.36
C HIS A 63 -13.83 -1.92 0.22
N ILE A 64 -13.42 -0.72 -0.22
CA ILE A 64 -14.03 0.55 0.21
C ILE A 64 -15.51 0.58 -0.18
N THR A 65 -15.85 0.24 -1.43
CA THR A 65 -17.22 0.32 -1.95
C THR A 65 -18.17 -0.67 -1.26
N LEU A 66 -17.69 -1.85 -0.89
CA LEU A 66 -18.51 -2.90 -0.30
C LEU A 66 -18.67 -2.77 1.22
N ASN A 67 -17.68 -2.20 1.91
CA ASN A 67 -17.62 -2.26 3.38
C ASN A 67 -17.70 -0.89 4.06
N MET A 68 -17.75 0.21 3.28
CA MET A 68 -17.73 1.56 3.82
C MET A 68 -18.75 2.45 3.10
N ALA A 69 -19.22 3.49 3.79
CA ALA A 69 -19.87 4.61 3.10
C ALA A 69 -18.86 5.29 2.16
N LYS A 70 -19.35 5.84 1.05
CA LYS A 70 -18.49 6.53 0.08
C LYS A 70 -17.72 7.65 0.78
N PRO A 71 -16.38 7.65 0.78
CA PRO A 71 -15.59 8.69 1.42
C PRO A 71 -15.62 9.98 0.58
N ASP A 72 -15.42 11.12 1.24
CA ASP A 72 -15.31 12.43 0.57
C ASP A 72 -13.91 12.70 0.01
N VAL A 73 -12.88 12.06 0.57
CA VAL A 73 -11.47 12.26 0.23
C VAL A 73 -10.65 11.01 0.51
N ILE A 74 -9.60 10.77 -0.26
CA ILE A 74 -8.59 9.73 0.02
C ILE A 74 -7.30 10.41 0.49
N ALA A 75 -6.76 9.96 1.62
CA ALA A 75 -5.51 10.46 2.18
C ALA A 75 -4.38 9.42 2.07
N GLY A 76 -3.30 9.74 1.38
CA GLY A 76 -2.09 8.91 1.32
C GLY A 76 -1.10 9.25 2.44
N ILE A 77 -0.54 8.25 3.12
CA ILE A 77 0.52 8.49 4.12
C ILE A 77 1.88 8.59 3.41
N ALA A 78 2.63 9.65 3.68
CA ALA A 78 3.94 9.85 3.11
C ALA A 78 4.96 8.82 3.64
N THR A 79 5.83 8.25 2.80
CA THR A 79 5.87 8.36 1.33
C THR A 79 5.18 7.16 0.66
N GLY A 80 5.25 5.98 1.29
CA GLY A 80 4.87 4.71 0.65
C GLY A 80 3.38 4.56 0.33
N GLY A 81 2.50 5.26 1.03
CA GLY A 81 1.05 5.21 0.81
C GLY A 81 0.57 6.12 -0.31
N ILE A 82 1.33 7.17 -0.65
CA ILE A 82 0.92 8.18 -1.64
C ILE A 82 0.60 7.57 -3.01
N PRO A 83 1.45 6.72 -3.61
CA PRO A 83 1.21 6.25 -4.97
C PRO A 83 -0.02 5.34 -5.09
N MET A 84 -0.30 4.50 -4.08
CA MET A 84 -1.51 3.68 -4.09
C MET A 84 -2.74 4.54 -3.80
N GLY A 85 -2.63 5.46 -2.85
CA GLY A 85 -3.72 6.37 -2.47
C GLY A 85 -4.23 7.20 -3.65
N VAL A 86 -3.33 7.81 -4.45
CA VAL A 86 -3.75 8.60 -5.62
C VAL A 86 -4.43 7.75 -6.69
N LEU A 87 -3.99 6.50 -6.88
CA LEU A 87 -4.61 5.57 -7.83
C LEU A 87 -6.01 5.14 -7.39
N VAL A 88 -6.21 4.94 -6.08
CA VAL A 88 -7.52 4.64 -5.51
C VAL A 88 -8.44 5.86 -5.62
N ALA A 89 -7.94 7.05 -5.31
CA ALA A 89 -8.69 8.31 -5.44
C ALA A 89 -9.15 8.54 -6.89
N GLN A 90 -8.25 8.32 -7.85
CA GLN A 90 -8.54 8.41 -9.28
C GLN A 90 -9.67 7.45 -9.68
N GLU A 91 -9.62 6.19 -9.25
CA GLU A 91 -10.64 5.19 -9.60
C GLU A 91 -12.01 5.50 -8.98
N LEU A 92 -12.02 6.06 -7.76
CA LEU A 92 -13.25 6.46 -7.08
C LEU A 92 -13.79 7.83 -7.54
N GLY A 93 -13.02 8.58 -8.33
CA GLY A 93 -13.35 9.95 -8.73
C GLY A 93 -13.40 10.92 -7.54
N LEU A 94 -12.50 10.76 -6.57
CA LEU A 94 -12.46 11.54 -5.34
C LEU A 94 -11.23 12.46 -5.26
N PRO A 95 -11.32 13.57 -4.51
CA PRO A 95 -10.15 14.35 -4.10
C PRO A 95 -9.09 13.48 -3.42
N PHE A 96 -7.81 13.86 -3.61
CA PHE A 96 -6.68 13.22 -2.97
C PHE A 96 -5.87 14.24 -2.16
N ILE A 97 -5.56 13.88 -0.92
CA ILE A 97 -4.60 14.58 -0.07
C ILE A 97 -3.49 13.63 0.35
N TYR A 98 -2.38 14.15 0.86
CA TYR A 98 -1.40 13.32 1.57
C TYR A 98 -0.97 13.92 2.89
N VAL A 99 -0.59 13.04 3.82
CA VAL A 99 -0.15 13.39 5.17
C VAL A 99 1.36 13.19 5.26
N ARG A 100 2.08 14.26 5.60
CA ARG A 100 3.53 14.27 5.81
C ARG A 100 3.88 13.55 7.11
N SER A 101 5.10 13.02 7.19
CA SER A 101 5.67 12.49 8.44
C SER A 101 5.98 13.58 9.46
N GLU A 102 6.24 14.81 8.99
CA GLU A 102 6.57 15.97 9.81
C GLU A 102 5.93 17.25 9.23
N ALA A 103 5.59 18.17 10.14
CA ALA A 103 5.08 19.48 9.81
C ALA A 103 6.07 20.30 8.95
N LYS A 104 5.55 21.23 8.14
CA LYS A 104 6.40 22.20 7.45
C LYS A 104 7.19 23.04 8.45
N LYS A 105 8.49 23.23 8.17
CA LYS A 105 9.37 24.10 8.99
C LYS A 105 9.08 25.61 8.79
N HIS A 106 8.38 25.97 7.71
CA HIS A 106 8.03 27.34 7.35
C HIS A 106 6.59 27.41 6.80
N GLY A 107 5.92 28.55 6.93
CA GLY A 107 4.53 28.72 6.54
C GLY A 107 3.55 28.26 7.63
N LEU A 108 2.37 27.76 7.24
CA LEU A 108 1.28 27.37 8.16
C LEU A 108 1.56 26.12 9.02
N SER A 109 2.77 25.54 8.98
CA SER A 109 3.14 24.31 9.73
C SER A 109 2.20 23.11 9.52
N ASN A 110 1.47 23.07 8.40
CA ASN A 110 0.51 22.00 8.11
C ASN A 110 1.22 20.68 7.79
N ILE A 111 0.59 19.59 8.24
CA ILE A 111 0.99 18.19 7.93
C ILE A 111 0.20 17.60 6.76
N ILE A 112 -0.89 18.23 6.34
CA ILE A 112 -1.72 17.83 5.20
C ILE A 112 -1.34 18.67 3.98
N GLU A 113 -1.30 18.03 2.82
CA GLU A 113 -1.00 18.62 1.53
C GLU A 113 -2.06 18.18 0.50
N GLY A 114 -2.52 19.12 -0.32
CA GLY A 114 -3.67 18.94 -1.21
C GLY A 114 -4.89 19.75 -0.77
#